data_AF-A0A3L5TRJ2-F1
#
_entry.id   AF-A0A3L5TRJ2-F1
#
_cell.length_a   1.000
_cell.length_b   1.000
_cell.length_c   1.000
_cell.angle_alpha   90.00
_cell.angle_beta   90.00
_cell.angle_gamma   90.00
#
_symmetry.space_group_name_H-M   'P 1'
#
loop_
_entity.id
_entity.type
_entity.pdbx_description
1 polymer ?
#
loop_
_entity_poly.entity_id
_entity_poly.type
_entity_poly.pdbx_seq_one_letter_code
_entity_poly.pdbx_strand_id
1 'polypeptide(L)'
;MLYNGKHINEDIHVYAICKYIIYVPPILNGNEKIDICEIEIGGCTYGQYGDNCQLQCPKNCIGPCDLKTGNCLFGCVDGWLGNICDRACDEGKFGSQCLRDCSVNCLSSPCDHVTGQCKSGCLKGLEGFNCTD
;
A
#
# COMPACT_ATOMS: atom_id res chain seq x y z
N MET A 1 -5.30 -5.67 34.88
CA MET A 1 -4.10 -4.84 34.60
C MET A 1 -3.94 -4.83 33.08
N LEU A 2 -3.90 -3.66 32.44
CA LEU A 2 -3.57 -3.55 31.02
C LEU A 2 -2.04 -3.66 30.92
N TYR A 3 -1.52 -4.69 30.27
CA TYR A 3 -0.10 -4.69 29.90
C TYR A 3 0.03 -3.93 28.58
N ASN A 4 0.87 -2.89 28.58
CA ASN A 4 1.20 -2.15 27.37
C ASN A 4 1.77 -3.13 26.34
N GLY A 5 1.13 -3.17 25.17
CA GLY A 5 1.35 -4.15 24.12
C GLY A 5 2.81 -4.27 23.69
N LYS A 6 3.22 -5.48 23.33
CA LYS A 6 4.50 -5.69 22.65
C LYS A 6 4.30 -5.33 21.18
N HIS A 7 4.89 -4.22 20.76
CA HIS A 7 4.95 -3.83 19.34
C HIS A 7 5.72 -4.91 18.57
N ILE A 8 5.02 -5.66 17.71
CA ILE A 8 5.66 -6.60 16.76
C ILE A 8 6.11 -5.82 15.52
N ASN A 9 5.42 -4.72 15.22
CA ASN A 9 5.81 -3.56 14.41
C ASN A 9 5.13 -2.33 15.04
N GLU A 10 5.59 -1.12 14.74
CA GLU A 10 5.00 0.13 15.29
C GLU A 10 3.52 0.32 14.91
N ASP A 11 3.03 -0.42 13.91
CA ASP A 11 1.75 -0.16 13.23
C ASP A 11 0.67 -1.22 13.49
N ILE A 12 1.04 -2.28 14.22
CA ILE A 12 0.12 -3.31 14.70
C ILE A 12 0.13 -3.22 16.22
N HIS A 13 -0.96 -2.73 16.78
CA HIS A 13 -1.12 -2.73 18.22
C HIS A 13 -1.64 -4.09 18.67
N VAL A 14 -0.78 -4.83 19.35
CA VAL A 14 -1.15 -6.11 19.97
C VAL A 14 -1.46 -5.85 21.43
N TYR A 15 -2.75 -5.77 21.77
CA TYR A 15 -3.22 -5.59 23.13
C TYR A 15 -3.49 -6.95 23.76
N ALA A 16 -2.90 -7.20 24.93
CA ALA A 16 -3.24 -8.36 25.75
C ALA A 16 -4.26 -7.95 26.81
N ILE A 17 -5.49 -8.42 26.67
CA ILE A 17 -6.60 -8.12 27.59
C ILE A 17 -6.79 -9.32 28.53
N CYS A 18 -6.22 -9.21 29.72
CA CYS A 18 -6.31 -10.27 30.74
C CYS A 18 -7.64 -10.19 31.48
N LYS A 19 -8.52 -11.16 31.21
CA LYS A 19 -9.88 -11.24 31.80
C LYS A 19 -9.95 -12.18 32.99
N TYR A 20 -9.09 -13.19 33.04
CA TYR A 20 -9.13 -14.21 34.08
C TYR A 20 -7.78 -14.31 34.79
N ILE A 21 -7.85 -14.52 36.11
CA ILE A 21 -6.70 -14.73 36.96
C ILE A 21 -6.94 -16.04 37.70
N ILE A 22 -6.00 -16.99 37.54
CA ILE A 22 -6.01 -18.25 38.27
C ILE A 22 -5.01 -18.12 39.42
N TYR A 23 -5.49 -18.31 40.64
CA TYR A 23 -4.64 -18.38 41.82
C TYR A 23 -4.19 -19.81 42.01
N VAL A 24 -2.88 -20.05 41.95
CA VAL A 24 -2.31 -21.36 42.19
C VAL A 24 -2.16 -21.51 43.70
N PRO A 25 -2.65 -22.61 44.31
CA PRO A 25 -2.42 -22.88 45.73
C PRO A 25 -0.91 -22.86 46.03
N PRO A 26 -0.47 -22.32 47.17
CA PRO A 26 0.95 -22.11 47.43
C PRO A 26 1.68 -23.47 47.50
N ILE A 27 2.43 -23.79 46.46
CA ILE A 27 3.42 -24.85 46.48
C ILE A 27 4.74 -24.17 46.87
N LEU A 28 4.98 -24.02 48.19
CA LEU A 28 6.17 -23.41 48.80
C LEU A 28 6.24 -21.86 48.67
N ASN A 29 5.81 -21.16 49.72
CA ASN A 29 6.15 -19.74 50.01
C ASN A 29 6.06 -18.75 48.83
N GLY A 30 4.95 -18.76 48.09
CA GLY A 30 4.66 -17.76 47.06
C GLY A 30 3.17 -17.70 46.73
N ASN A 31 2.67 -16.48 46.47
CA ASN A 31 1.36 -16.27 45.86
C ASN A 31 1.54 -16.28 44.33
N GLU A 32 1.55 -17.46 43.73
CA GLU A 32 1.70 -17.61 42.29
C GLU A 32 0.33 -17.46 41.61
N LYS A 33 0.24 -16.57 40.62
CA LYS A 33 -0.98 -16.34 39.84
C LYS A 33 -0.68 -16.46 38.36
N ILE A 34 -1.62 -17.01 37.61
CA ILE A 34 -1.57 -17.13 36.16
C ILE A 34 -2.63 -16.17 35.60
N ASP A 35 -2.19 -15.17 34.83
CA ASP A 35 -3.07 -14.26 34.11
C ASP A 35 -3.39 -14.86 32.73
N ILE A 36 -4.67 -15.08 32.41
CA ILE A 36 -5.15 -15.53 31.10
C ILE A 36 -5.65 -14.33 30.32
N CYS A 37 -5.09 -14.13 29.13
CA CYS A 37 -5.33 -12.95 28.30
C CYS A 37 -5.82 -13.29 26.90
N GLU A 38 -6.75 -12.48 26.40
CA GLU A 38 -7.17 -12.44 25.01
C GLU A 38 -6.27 -11.47 24.25
N ILE A 39 -5.90 -11.82 23.01
CA ILE A 39 -5.10 -10.95 22.16
C ILE A 39 -6.03 -10.19 21.22
N GLU A 40 -6.01 -8.87 21.30
CA GLU A 40 -6.61 -7.98 20.32
C GLU A 40 -5.53 -7.40 19.40
N ILE A 41 -5.79 -7.46 18.10
CA ILE A 41 -4.93 -6.90 17.06
C ILE A 41 -5.65 -5.68 16.50
N GLY A 42 -5.19 -4.49 16.88
CA GLY A 42 -5.72 -3.21 16.42
C GLY A 42 -4.91 -2.63 15.26
N GLY A 43 -5.59 -2.25 14.18
CA GLY A 43 -5.04 -1.61 13.00
C GLY A 43 -6.14 -1.04 12.09
N CYS A 44 -5.76 -0.37 11.00
CA CYS A 44 -6.72 0.17 10.04
C CYS A 44 -7.37 -0.93 9.19
N THR A 45 -8.60 -0.69 8.75
CA THR A 45 -9.26 -1.58 7.78
C THR A 45 -8.54 -1.53 6.43
N TYR A 46 -8.76 -2.55 5.58
CA TYR A 46 -8.12 -2.62 4.28
C TYR A 46 -8.44 -1.36 3.45
N GLY A 47 -7.39 -0.72 2.93
CA GLY A 47 -7.53 0.51 2.15
C GLY A 47 -7.53 1.80 2.97
N GLN A 48 -7.27 1.74 4.29
CA GLN A 48 -7.17 2.92 5.16
C GLN A 48 -5.80 3.03 5.83
N TYR A 49 -5.37 4.25 6.12
CA TYR A 49 -4.10 4.54 6.79
C TYR A 49 -4.17 5.81 7.67
N GLY A 50 -3.09 6.03 8.43
CA GLY A 50 -2.90 7.16 9.36
C GLY A 50 -3.40 6.88 10.77
N ASP A 51 -3.05 7.76 11.72
CA ASP A 51 -3.24 7.56 13.16
C ASP A 51 -4.69 7.25 13.61
N ASN A 52 -5.68 7.63 12.80
CA ASN A 52 -7.10 7.37 13.06
C ASN A 52 -7.81 6.62 11.92
N CYS A 53 -7.06 6.04 10.97
CA CYS A 53 -7.61 5.31 9.82
C CYS A 53 -8.60 6.11 8.96
N GLN A 54 -8.46 7.44 8.94
CA GLN A 54 -9.36 8.33 8.18
C GLN A 54 -8.88 8.58 6.75
N LEU A 55 -7.61 8.28 6.45
CA LEU A 55 -7.04 8.48 5.13
C LEU A 55 -7.23 7.22 4.28
N GLN A 56 -7.51 7.38 3.00
CA GLN A 56 -7.68 6.27 2.06
C GLN A 56 -6.37 5.97 1.34
N CYS A 57 -6.00 4.70 1.23
CA CYS A 57 -4.84 4.27 0.46
C CYS A 57 -4.90 4.86 -0.97
N PRO A 58 -3.76 5.26 -1.54
CA PRO A 58 -3.71 5.76 -2.90
C PRO A 58 -4.26 4.74 -3.90
N LYS A 59 -5.13 5.22 -4.80
CA LYS A 59 -5.83 4.39 -5.80
C LYS A 59 -4.90 3.66 -6.78
N ASN A 60 -3.69 4.17 -6.97
CA ASN A 60 -2.72 3.68 -7.95
C ASN A 60 -1.67 2.74 -7.33
N CYS A 61 -1.82 2.37 -6.06
CA CYS A 61 -0.99 1.33 -5.45
C CYS A 61 -1.29 -0.03 -6.09
N ILE A 62 -0.25 -0.86 -6.22
CA ILE A 62 -0.44 -2.30 -6.38
C ILE A 62 -0.71 -2.87 -4.97
N GLY A 63 -1.94 -3.33 -4.74
CA GLY A 63 -2.33 -3.92 -3.47
C GLY A 63 -2.41 -2.91 -2.31
N PRO A 64 -2.15 -3.34 -1.05
CA PRO A 64 -2.30 -2.48 0.12
C PRO A 64 -1.22 -1.40 0.21
N CYS A 65 -1.57 -0.31 0.91
CA CYS A 65 -0.61 0.69 1.36
C CYS A 65 -0.21 0.44 2.82
N ASP A 66 0.92 1.00 3.21
CA ASP A 66 1.42 1.07 4.57
C ASP A 66 0.42 1.82 5.47
N LEU A 67 0.05 1.21 6.59
CA LEU A 67 -1.06 1.70 7.44
C LEU A 67 -0.72 3.00 8.18
N LYS A 68 0.55 3.41 8.23
CA LYS A 68 0.99 4.65 8.90
C LYS A 68 1.27 5.76 7.90
N THR A 69 2.06 5.45 6.89
CA THR A 69 2.59 6.43 5.91
C THR A 69 1.74 6.57 4.66
N GLY A 70 0.92 5.55 4.34
CA GLY A 70 0.15 5.50 3.09
C GLY A 70 0.99 5.10 1.87
N ASN A 71 2.27 4.75 2.05
CA ASN A 71 3.14 4.32 0.96
C ASN A 71 2.69 2.98 0.38
N CYS A 72 2.72 2.84 -0.94
CA CYS A 72 2.33 1.61 -1.62
C CYS A 72 3.36 0.50 -1.40
N LEU A 73 2.94 -0.62 -0.81
CA LEU A 73 3.86 -1.69 -0.39
C LEU A 73 4.43 -2.50 -1.55
N PHE A 74 3.70 -2.58 -2.67
CA PHE A 74 4.11 -3.32 -3.86
C PHE A 74 4.33 -2.42 -5.07
N GLY A 75 4.56 -1.12 -4.84
CA GLY A 75 4.78 -0.14 -5.89
C GLY A 75 3.48 0.31 -6.59
N CYS A 76 3.64 0.83 -7.81
CA CYS A 76 2.58 1.52 -8.54
C CYS A 76 2.11 0.74 -9.76
N VAL A 77 0.83 0.89 -10.08
CA VAL A 77 0.28 0.45 -11.37
C VAL A 77 0.98 1.17 -12.54
N ASP A 78 0.94 0.56 -13.72
CA ASP A 78 1.55 1.12 -14.93
C ASP A 78 1.17 2.59 -15.14
N GLY A 79 2.16 3.41 -15.50
CA GLY A 79 1.97 4.83 -15.73
C GLY A 79 2.06 5.73 -14.51
N TRP A 80 2.30 5.18 -13.31
CA TRP A 80 2.38 5.95 -12.06
C TRP A 80 3.69 5.71 -11.31
N LEU A 81 4.12 6.73 -10.56
CA LEU A 81 5.38 6.80 -9.83
C LEU A 81 5.21 7.47 -8.46
N GLY A 82 6.24 7.33 -7.62
CA GLY A 82 6.29 7.89 -6.27
C GLY A 82 5.88 6.87 -5.21
N ASN A 83 6.21 7.15 -3.95
CA ASN A 83 5.92 6.22 -2.86
C ASN A 83 4.42 6.01 -2.63
N ILE A 84 3.59 6.99 -3.02
CA ILE A 84 2.13 6.94 -2.95
C ILE A 84 1.46 6.89 -4.33
N CYS A 85 2.22 6.67 -5.41
CA CYS A 85 1.70 6.54 -6.78
C CYS A 85 0.81 7.70 -7.24
N ASP A 86 1.15 8.92 -6.85
CA ASP A 86 0.43 10.16 -7.11
C ASP A 86 0.92 10.90 -8.36
N ARG A 87 2.05 10.46 -8.92
CA ARG A 87 2.68 11.10 -10.08
C ARG A 87 2.52 10.23 -11.32
N ALA A 88 1.99 10.79 -12.40
CA ALA A 88 2.00 10.13 -13.70
C ALA A 88 3.43 10.09 -14.28
N CYS A 89 3.67 9.24 -15.27
CA CYS A 89 4.91 9.32 -16.06
C CYS A 89 5.08 10.70 -16.70
N ASP A 90 6.33 11.11 -16.83
CA ASP A 90 6.68 12.29 -17.62
C ASP A 90 6.23 12.12 -19.08
N GLU A 91 6.00 13.24 -19.75
CA GLU A 91 5.59 13.24 -21.15
C GLU A 91 6.57 12.44 -22.02
N GLY A 92 6.02 11.60 -22.90
CA GLY A 92 6.83 10.74 -23.76
C GLY A 92 7.23 9.41 -23.12
N LYS A 93 6.82 9.11 -21.87
CA LYS A 93 7.06 7.82 -21.21
C LYS A 93 5.77 7.13 -20.79
N PHE A 94 5.79 5.81 -20.72
CA PHE A 94 4.64 5.01 -20.30
C PHE A 94 5.01 3.68 -19.64
N GLY A 95 4.00 3.04 -19.03
CA GLY A 95 4.08 1.68 -18.52
C GLY A 95 4.70 1.54 -17.13
N SER A 96 5.03 0.30 -16.75
CA SER A 96 5.64 -0.01 -15.47
C SER A 96 6.92 0.81 -15.24
N GLN A 97 6.95 1.55 -14.13
CA GLN A 97 8.05 2.43 -13.75
C GLN A 97 8.44 3.48 -14.83
N CYS A 98 7.55 3.75 -15.80
CA CYS A 98 7.80 4.67 -16.91
C CYS A 98 9.04 4.34 -17.74
N LEU A 99 9.38 3.06 -17.85
CA LEU A 99 10.59 2.61 -18.54
C LEU A 99 10.43 2.51 -20.07
N ARG A 100 9.21 2.63 -20.59
CA ARG A 100 8.94 2.59 -22.03
C ARG A 100 8.76 4.01 -22.58
N ASP A 101 9.31 4.27 -23.76
CA ASP A 101 9.17 5.56 -24.44
C ASP A 101 8.03 5.50 -25.46
N CYS A 102 7.26 6.59 -25.55
CA CYS A 102 6.23 6.77 -26.56
C CYS A 102 6.82 6.68 -27.96
N SER A 103 6.01 6.20 -28.91
CA SER A 103 6.39 6.23 -30.32
C SER A 103 6.59 7.65 -30.81
N VAL A 104 7.70 7.87 -31.53
CA VAL A 104 7.98 9.15 -32.21
C VAL A 104 7.00 9.44 -33.34
N ASN A 105 6.19 8.44 -33.72
CA ASN A 105 5.20 8.54 -34.78
C ASN A 105 3.80 8.93 -34.29
N CYS A 106 3.64 9.23 -32.99
CA CYS A 106 2.40 9.80 -32.48
C CYS A 106 2.16 11.20 -33.07
N LEU A 107 0.91 11.49 -33.44
CA LEU A 107 0.51 12.81 -33.94
C LEU A 107 0.30 13.79 -32.78
N SER A 108 0.99 14.94 -32.80
CA SER A 108 0.72 16.18 -32.04
C SER A 108 0.63 16.10 -30.50
N SER A 109 0.72 14.92 -29.89
CA SER A 109 0.62 14.70 -28.45
C SER A 109 1.48 13.50 -28.04
N PRO A 110 2.11 13.54 -26.84
CA PRO A 110 2.67 12.34 -26.24
C PRO A 110 1.58 11.28 -26.05
N CYS A 111 2.03 10.02 -26.02
CA CYS A 111 1.16 8.87 -25.84
C CYS A 111 0.57 8.79 -24.43
N ASP A 112 -0.42 7.92 -24.23
CA ASP A 112 -0.97 7.65 -22.92
C ASP A 112 0.09 7.06 -21.97
N HIS A 113 0.26 7.67 -20.81
CA HIS A 113 1.28 7.28 -19.84
C HIS A 113 1.05 5.87 -19.24
N VAL A 114 -0.16 5.33 -19.29
CA VAL A 114 -0.44 3.96 -18.84
C VAL A 114 -0.21 2.99 -19.99
N THR A 115 -0.90 3.21 -21.11
CA THR A 115 -1.01 2.20 -22.18
C THR A 115 0.03 2.34 -23.29
N GLY A 116 0.59 3.53 -23.50
CA GLY A 116 1.47 3.83 -24.64
C GLY A 116 0.75 4.28 -25.90
N GLN A 117 -0.58 4.39 -25.88
CA GLN A 117 -1.39 4.69 -27.06
C GLN A 117 -1.20 6.13 -27.54
N CYS A 118 -0.99 6.33 -28.84
CA CYS A 118 -0.98 7.66 -29.43
C CYS A 118 -2.39 8.27 -29.46
N LYS A 119 -2.66 9.24 -28.58
CA LYS A 119 -4.01 9.81 -28.37
C LYS A 119 -4.58 10.52 -29.59
N SER A 120 -3.75 11.23 -30.35
CA SER A 120 -4.19 11.93 -31.57
C SER A 120 -4.01 11.11 -32.85
N GLY A 121 -3.73 9.81 -32.73
CA GLY A 121 -3.46 8.92 -33.86
C GLY A 121 -2.02 9.01 -34.36
N CYS A 122 -1.80 8.49 -35.57
CA CYS A 122 -0.47 8.28 -36.15
C CYS A 122 -0.13 9.30 -37.24
N LEU A 123 1.17 9.51 -37.47
CA LEU A 123 1.66 10.16 -38.68
C LEU A 123 1.18 9.39 -39.93
N LYS A 124 1.06 10.10 -41.05
CA LYS A 124 0.47 9.58 -42.29
C LYS A 124 1.17 8.30 -42.76
N GLY A 125 0.37 7.24 -42.97
CA GLY A 125 0.83 5.96 -43.49
C GLY A 125 1.33 4.99 -42.43
N LEU A 126 1.16 5.31 -41.14
CA LEU A 126 1.43 4.43 -40.03
C LEU A 126 0.13 4.08 -39.31
N GLU A 127 0.08 2.86 -38.77
CA GLU A 127 -1.11 2.31 -38.14
C GLU A 127 -0.76 1.60 -36.82
N GLY A 128 -1.78 1.02 -36.18
CA GLY A 128 -1.62 0.29 -34.92
C GLY A 128 -1.72 1.17 -33.67
N PHE A 129 -1.71 0.52 -32.51
CA PHE A 129 -1.96 1.16 -31.20
C PHE A 129 -0.88 2.18 -30.81
N ASN A 130 0.36 1.89 -31.20
CA ASN A 130 1.55 2.70 -30.91
C ASN A 130 2.20 3.28 -32.18
N CYS A 131 1.51 3.28 -33.33
CA CYS A 131 2.04 3.81 -34.59
C CYS A 131 3.38 3.18 -35.01
N THR A 132 3.46 1.85 -34.91
CA THR A 132 4.65 1.04 -35.23
C THR A 132 4.42 0.08 -36.40
N ASP A 133 3.20 0.02 -36.93
CA ASP A 133 2.78 -0.90 -37.99
C ASP A 133 2.71 -0.18 -39.34
#